data_AF-A0A3G6NMP2-F1
#
_entry.id   AF-A0A3G6NMP2-F1
#
_cell.length_a   1.000
_cell.length_b   1.000
_cell.length_c   1.000
_cell.angle_alpha   90.00
_cell.angle_beta   90.00
_cell.angle_gamma   90.00
#
_symmetry.space_group_name_H-M   'P 1'
#
loop_
_entity.id
_entity.type
_entity.pdbx_description
1 polymer ?
#
loop_
_entity_poly.entity_id
_entity_poly.type
_entity_poly.pdbx_seq_one_letter_code
_entity_poly.pdbx_strand_id
1 'polypeptide(L)' 'MPSSVVNQYSYFPETEILRIAYQSGAVDDDLKVPLAFSERFRQARSKGRLLTAVIKRRYRFIKNN' A
#
# COMPACT_ATOMS: atom_id res chain seq x y z
N MET A 1 -8.73 4.88 -9.66
CA MET A 1 -9.83 5.36 -8.79
C MET A 1 -9.23 5.69 -7.42
N PRO A 2 -9.15 6.98 -7.05
CA PRO A 2 -8.73 7.38 -5.71
C PRO A 2 -9.69 6.82 -4.66
N SER A 3 -9.16 6.34 -3.55
CA SER A 3 -9.95 6.06 -2.34
C SER A 3 -9.85 7.26 -1.39
N SER A 4 -10.58 7.21 -0.26
CA SER A 4 -10.51 8.26 0.76
C SER A 4 -9.10 8.46 1.37
N VAL A 5 -8.19 7.49 1.19
CA VAL A 5 -6.84 7.51 1.76
C VAL A 5 -5.77 7.46 0.68
N VAL A 6 -5.92 6.59 -0.32
CA VAL A 6 -4.99 6.44 -1.45
C VAL A 6 -5.41 7.32 -2.60
N ASN A 7 -4.53 8.21 -3.05
CA ASN A 7 -4.70 9.00 -4.26
C ASN A 7 -4.29 8.19 -5.49
N GLN A 8 -3.04 7.70 -5.50
CA GLN A 8 -2.47 6.92 -6.58
C GLN A 8 -1.62 5.78 -6.02
N TYR A 9 -1.37 4.76 -6.84
CA TYR A 9 -0.33 3.78 -6.57
C TYR A 9 0.44 3.43 -7.84
N SER A 10 1.64 2.89 -7.68
CA SER A 10 2.48 2.37 -8.77
C SER A 10 3.20 1.12 -8.31
N TYR A 11 3.37 0.16 -9.21
CA TYR A 11 4.11 -1.06 -8.93
C TYR A 11 5.28 -1.18 -9.90
N PHE A 12 6.48 -1.37 -9.35
CA PHE A 12 7.73 -1.53 -10.08
C PHE A 12 8.12 -3.01 -10.02
N PRO A 13 7.86 -3.80 -11.07
CA PRO A 13 8.07 -5.25 -11.05
C PRO A 13 9.56 -5.62 -10.95
N GLU A 14 10.47 -4.79 -11.47
CA GLU A 14 11.92 -5.05 -11.45
C GLU A 14 12.49 -5.01 -10.03
N THR A 15 11.90 -4.20 -9.16
CA THR A 15 12.35 -3.98 -7.77
C THR A 15 11.37 -4.52 -6.73
N GLU A 16 10.24 -5.07 -7.17
CA GLU A 16 9.12 -5.49 -6.33
C GLU A 16 8.64 -4.40 -5.35
N ILE A 17 8.60 -3.15 -5.81
CA ILE A 17 8.19 -1.99 -4.99
C ILE A 17 6.74 -1.63 -5.32
N LEU A 18 5.90 -1.52 -4.29
CA LEU A 18 4.58 -0.91 -4.38
C LEU A 18 4.63 0.48 -3.74
N ARG A 19 4.55 1.52 -4.56
CA ARG A 19 4.49 2.91 -4.12
C ARG A 19 3.04 3.34 -3.95
N ILE A 20 2.73 3.94 -2.80
CA ILE A 20 1.42 4.52 -2.49
C ILE A 20 1.57 6.02 -2.32
N ALA A 21 0.85 6.80 -3.12
CA ALA A 21 0.66 8.22 -2.90
C ALA A 21 -0.69 8.45 -2.22
N TYR A 22 -0.69 9.07 -1.05
CA TYR A 22 -1.87 9.32 -0.25
C TYR A 22 -2.56 10.63 -0.61
N GLN A 23 -3.84 10.76 -0.25
CA GLN A 23 -4.60 12.02 -0.38
C GLN A 23 -3.96 13.18 0.40
N SER A 24 -3.22 12.88 1.47
CA SER A 24 -2.48 13.88 2.25
C SER A 24 -1.23 14.42 1.54
N GLY A 25 -0.83 13.84 0.40
CA GLY A 25 0.44 14.11 -0.27
C GLY A 25 1.63 13.29 0.25
N ALA A 26 1.45 12.50 1.31
CA ALA A 26 2.47 11.54 1.74
C ALA A 26 2.72 10.47 0.65
N VAL A 27 3.93 9.92 0.61
CA VAL A 27 4.31 8.85 -0.30
C VAL A 27 5.08 7.79 0.47
N ASP A 28 4.61 6.54 0.42
CA ASP A 28 5.27 5.38 1.04
C ASP A 28 5.65 4.34 -0.02
N ASP A 29 6.81 3.70 0.16
CA ASP A 29 7.26 2.57 -0.62
C ASP A 29 7.21 1.28 0.20
N ASP A 30 6.30 0.38 -0.17
CA ASP A 30 6.28 -1.00 0.34
C ASP A 30 7.26 -1.85 -0.46
N LEU A 31 8.32 -2.32 0.19
CA LEU A 31 9.36 -3.16 -0.42
C LEU A 31 8.96 -4.64 -0.45
N LYS A 32 9.55 -5.41 -1.38
CA LYS A 32 9.37 -6.87 -1.52
C LYS A 32 7.89 -7.25 -1.57
N VAL A 33 7.14 -6.58 -2.43
CA VAL A 33 5.72 -6.83 -2.67
C VAL A 33 5.60 -7.75 -3.87
N PRO A 34 5.11 -8.99 -3.71
CA PRO A 34 4.91 -9.90 -4.83
C PRO A 34 3.92 -9.33 -5.85
N LEU A 35 4.15 -9.59 -7.14
CA LEU A 35 3.26 -9.14 -8.22
C LEU A 35 1.80 -9.56 -7.97
N ALA A 36 1.57 -10.80 -7.53
CA ALA A 36 0.23 -11.29 -7.19
C ALA A 36 -0.47 -10.43 -6.11
N PHE A 37 0.30 -9.84 -5.20
CA PHE A 37 -0.26 -8.90 -4.23
C PHE A 37 -0.62 -7.56 -4.89
N SER A 38 0.23 -7.01 -5.77
CA SER A 38 -0.06 -5.80 -6.54
C SER A 38 -1.30 -5.95 -7.43
N GLU A 39 -1.48 -7.11 -8.06
CA GLU A 39 -2.67 -7.45 -8.85
C GLU A 39 -3.94 -7.47 -7.98
N ARG A 40 -3.89 -8.16 -6.83
CA ARG A 40 -4.99 -8.14 -5.86
C ARG A 40 -5.24 -6.75 -5.31
N PHE A 41 -4.17 -5.97 -5.10
CA PHE A 41 -4.25 -4.59 -4.69
C PHE A 41 -5.04 -3.81 -5.72
N ARG A 42 -4.69 -3.88 -7.01
CA ARG A 42 -5.41 -3.25 -8.13
C ARG A 42 -6.89 -3.61 -8.17
N GLN A 43 -7.24 -4.87 -7.94
CA GLN A 43 -8.63 -5.34 -7.98
C GLN A 43 -9.46 -5.01 -6.73
N ALA A 44 -8.82 -4.72 -5.59
CA ALA A 44 -9.52 -4.52 -4.33
C ALA A 44 -10.47 -3.31 -4.34
N ARG A 45 -11.73 -3.53 -3.91
CA ARG A 45 -12.73 -2.46 -3.78
C ARG A 45 -12.36 -1.41 -2.73
N SER A 46 -11.67 -1.80 -1.65
CA SER A 46 -11.19 -0.89 -0.61
C SER A 46 -9.68 -1.03 -0.41
N LYS A 47 -8.92 -0.16 -1.08
CA LYS A 47 -7.45 -0.08 -0.98
C LYS A 47 -7.00 0.26 0.44
N GLY A 48 -7.67 1.20 1.12
CA GLY A 48 -7.34 1.57 2.50
C GLY A 48 -7.49 0.42 3.50
N ARG A 49 -8.54 -0.43 3.36
CA ARG A 49 -8.71 -1.62 4.21
C ARG A 49 -7.59 -2.64 3.95
N LEU A 50 -7.21 -2.81 2.68
CA LEU A 50 -6.13 -3.72 2.28
C LEU A 50 -4.77 -3.23 2.79
N LEU A 51 -4.45 -1.93 2.64
CA LEU A 51 -3.25 -1.31 3.21
C LEU A 51 -3.22 -1.48 4.73
N THR A 52 -4.32 -1.19 5.42
CA THR A 52 -4.39 -1.38 6.88
C THR A 52 -4.08 -2.83 7.27
N ALA A 53 -4.57 -3.82 6.51
CA ALA A 53 -4.30 -5.23 6.76
C ALA A 53 -2.83 -5.61 6.52
N VAL A 54 -2.16 -4.97 5.56
CA VAL A 54 -0.73 -5.18 5.27
C VAL A 54 0.15 -4.46 6.28
N ILE A 55 -0.09 -3.17 6.51
CA ILE A 55 0.65 -2.32 7.45
C ILE A 55 0.58 -2.93 8.85
N LYS A 56 -0.60 -3.35 9.33
CA LYS A 56 -0.73 -4.02 10.63
C LYS A 56 -0.04 -5.39 10.71
N ARG A 57 0.19 -6.06 9.58
CA ARG A 57 0.89 -7.36 9.53
C ARG A 57 2.40 -7.22 9.38
N ARG A 58 2.89 -6.17 8.70
CA ARG A 58 4.32 -5.92 8.48
C ARG A 58 4.95 -5.07 9.58
N TYR A 59 4.18 -4.17 10.20
CA TYR A 59 4.60 -3.38 11.34
C TYR A 59 3.76 -3.81 12.54
N ARG A 60 4.35 -4.63 13.42
CA ARG A 60 3.93 -4.66 14.82
C ARG A 60 4.00 -3.20 15.28
N PHE A 61 2.84 -2.58 15.49
CA PHE A 61 2.73 -1.24 16.05
C PHE A 61 3.49 -1.22 17.37
N ILE A 62 4.71 -0.68 17.39
CA ILE A 62 5.29 -0.16 18.63
C ILE A 62 4.72 1.24 18.72
N LYS A 63 3.68 1.39 19.56
CA LYS A 63 3.21 2.69 19.99
C LYS A 63 4.29 3.24 20.93
N ASN A 64 5.13 4.15 20.45
CA ASN A 64 5.98 4.91 21.37
C ASN A 64 5.09 5.95 22.07
N ASN A 65 5.11 5.88 23.40
CA ASN A 65 4.45 6.80 24.32
C ASN A 65 5.32 8.04 24.52
#